data_AF-A0A964YPE2-F1
#
_entry.id   AF-A0A964YPE2-F1
#
_cell.length_a   1.000
_cell.length_b   1.000
_cell.length_c   1.000
_cell.angle_alpha   90.00
_cell.angle_beta   90.00
_cell.angle_gamma   90.00
#
_symmetry.space_group_name_H-M   'P 1'
#
loop_
_entity.id
_entity.type
_entity.pdbx_description
1 polymer ?
#
loop_
_entity_poly.entity_id
_entity_poly.type
_entity_poly.pdbx_seq_one_letter_code
_entity_poly.pdbx_strand_id
1 'polypeptide(L)'
;MKYTLLFCLAFTLQILGQTPTNVEGSSYQFTKIYHLDATPVQSQGKTGTCWSFSGLSFFESELIRKGGKADPLSEMFVVRKSYENKADKFIRMDGKINFGEGGAFHDIPWVIKNYGIVPYEVYSGLNATDAYDHSEFFEVLNGAMQGLLKALGNNNGISSNWKSGINGILDAYLGKDIKEFEWKGKKYTPQTYASSIGLNMDDYVSLTSFTNHAPYSKCQ
;
A
#
# COMPACT_ATOMS: atom_id res chain seq x y z
N MET A 1 67.33 42.99 -5.37
CA MET A 1 66.37 41.88 -5.55
C MET A 1 65.84 41.47 -4.19
N LYS A 2 64.58 41.77 -3.87
CA LYS A 2 63.90 41.33 -2.64
C LYS A 2 62.96 40.20 -3.02
N TYR A 3 63.20 39.00 -2.52
CA TYR A 3 62.31 37.86 -2.69
C TYR A 3 61.30 37.85 -1.54
N THR A 4 60.04 38.18 -1.82
CA THR A 4 58.95 38.04 -0.87
C THR A 4 58.41 36.62 -0.99
N LEU A 5 58.68 35.76 0.00
CA LEU A 5 58.05 34.44 0.10
C LEU A 5 56.58 34.63 0.52
N LEU A 6 55.66 34.21 -0.35
CA LEU A 6 54.23 34.15 -0.06
C LEU A 6 53.93 32.80 0.61
N PHE A 7 53.65 32.81 1.91
CA PHE A 7 53.21 31.63 2.65
C PHE A 7 51.70 31.44 2.39
N CYS A 8 51.32 30.50 1.52
CA CYS A 8 49.93 30.09 1.35
C CYS A 8 49.54 29.14 2.49
N LEU A 9 48.76 29.63 3.45
CA LEU A 9 48.07 28.78 4.43
C LEU A 9 46.90 28.08 3.74
N ALA A 10 47.03 26.78 3.46
CA ALA A 10 45.91 25.95 3.03
C ALA A 10 45.04 25.63 4.25
N PHE A 11 43.92 26.33 4.40
CA PHE A 11 42.87 25.98 5.36
C PHE A 11 42.10 24.76 4.82
N THR A 12 42.40 23.57 5.32
CA THR A 12 41.53 22.40 5.13
C THR A 12 40.31 22.55 6.04
N LEU A 13 39.18 23.00 5.50
CA LEU A 13 37.90 22.84 6.17
C LEU A 13 37.63 21.34 6.33
N GLN A 14 37.80 20.81 7.53
CA GLN A 14 37.17 19.55 7.89
C GLN A 14 35.68 19.83 8.03
N ILE A 15 34.93 19.46 7.00
CA ILE A 15 33.47 19.39 7.07
C ILE A 15 33.16 18.30 8.11
N LEU A 16 32.88 18.71 9.34
CA LEU A 16 32.21 17.85 10.32
C LEU A 16 30.82 17.57 9.77
N GLY A 17 30.69 16.50 8.98
CA GLY A 17 29.39 16.00 8.58
C GLY A 17 28.58 15.71 9.85
N GLN A 18 27.43 16.38 10.01
CA GLN A 18 26.52 16.08 11.10
C GLN A 18 26.23 14.58 11.09
N THR A 19 26.45 13.94 12.23
CA THR A 19 26.00 12.56 12.44
C THR A 19 24.48 12.56 12.27
N PRO A 20 23.92 11.82 11.29
CA PRO A 20 22.49 11.84 11.07
C PRO A 20 21.77 11.28 12.29
N THR A 21 20.99 12.12 12.97
CA THR A 21 20.13 11.74 14.08
C THR A 21 18.66 11.70 13.63
N ASN A 22 17.82 10.94 14.34
CA ASN A 22 16.42 10.75 13.97
C ASN A 22 15.53 12.00 14.20
N VAL A 23 15.93 12.88 15.14
CA VAL A 23 15.29 14.18 15.42
C VAL A 23 16.34 15.18 15.89
N GLU A 24 16.04 16.48 15.78
CA GLU A 24 16.89 17.57 16.28
C GLU A 24 17.15 17.39 17.79
N GLY A 25 18.42 17.48 18.21
CA GLY A 25 18.82 17.30 19.62
C GLY A 25 18.87 15.85 20.12
N SER A 26 18.60 14.86 19.27
CA SER A 26 18.71 13.45 19.64
C SER A 26 20.15 13.04 19.96
N SER A 27 20.33 12.26 21.02
CA SER A 27 21.60 11.63 21.39
C SER A 27 21.78 10.24 20.75
N TYR A 28 20.78 9.73 20.04
CA TYR A 28 20.86 8.44 19.36
C TYR A 28 21.82 8.52 18.17
N GLN A 29 22.79 7.61 18.15
CA GLN A 29 23.69 7.42 17.03
C GLN A 29 23.41 6.07 16.38
N PHE A 30 23.04 6.10 15.10
CA PHE A 30 22.81 4.90 14.31
C PHE A 30 23.99 4.67 13.37
N THR A 31 24.56 3.48 13.39
CA THR A 31 25.56 3.04 12.42
C THR A 31 24.91 2.11 11.42
N LYS A 32 24.94 2.50 10.13
CA LYS A 32 24.46 1.65 9.04
C LYS A 32 25.44 0.47 8.85
N ILE A 33 25.00 -0.74 9.18
CA ILE A 33 25.78 -1.97 8.94
C ILE A 33 25.49 -2.50 7.53
N TYR A 34 24.20 -2.57 7.17
CA TYR A 34 23.72 -2.95 5.85
C TYR A 34 22.55 -2.05 5.44
N HIS A 35 22.36 -1.89 4.14
CA HIS A 35 21.23 -1.14 3.58
C HIS A 35 20.80 -1.81 2.28
N LEU A 36 19.50 -2.07 2.18
CA LEU A 36 18.85 -2.52 0.96
C LEU A 36 18.06 -1.34 0.40
N ASP A 37 18.05 -1.23 -0.92
CA ASP A 37 17.34 -0.18 -1.62
C ASP A 37 15.82 -0.37 -1.48
N ALA A 38 15.12 0.76 -1.43
CA ALA A 38 13.66 0.83 -1.41
C ALA A 38 13.21 2.01 -2.28
N THR A 39 11.94 1.99 -2.65
CA THR A 39 11.25 3.15 -3.25
C THR A 39 11.16 4.31 -2.24
N PRO A 40 10.82 5.53 -2.71
CA PRO A 40 10.63 6.68 -1.82
C PRO A 40 9.66 6.41 -0.68
N VAL A 41 9.89 7.07 0.46
CA VAL A 41 8.99 6.99 1.62
C VAL A 41 7.61 7.51 1.23
N GLN A 42 6.59 6.69 1.51
CA GLN A 42 5.19 7.02 1.24
C GLN A 42 4.43 7.38 2.52
N SER A 43 3.33 8.12 2.39
CA SER A 43 2.49 8.53 3.52
C SER A 43 1.07 8.00 3.34
N GLN A 44 0.61 7.18 4.29
CA GLN A 44 -0.78 6.69 4.31
C GLN A 44 -1.80 7.74 4.78
N GLY A 45 -1.33 8.91 5.23
CA GLY A 45 -2.20 9.96 5.78
C GLY A 45 -3.06 9.46 6.94
N LYS A 46 -4.28 9.98 7.04
CA LYS A 46 -5.28 9.59 8.05
C LYS A 46 -6.13 8.44 7.53
N THR A 47 -5.53 7.26 7.43
CA THR A 47 -6.21 6.04 6.96
C THR A 47 -5.79 4.83 7.77
N GLY A 48 -6.61 3.79 7.78
CA GLY A 48 -6.30 2.49 8.38
C GLY A 48 -5.58 1.53 7.43
N THR A 49 -4.79 2.03 6.47
CA THR A 49 -4.34 1.25 5.30
C THR A 49 -2.85 0.85 5.32
N CYS A 50 -2.19 0.92 6.48
CA CYS A 50 -0.76 0.59 6.65
C CYS A 50 -0.36 -0.76 6.05
N TRP A 51 -1.25 -1.75 6.10
CA TRP A 51 -1.06 -3.08 5.53
C TRP A 51 -0.79 -3.04 4.02
N SER A 52 -1.47 -2.15 3.28
CA SER A 52 -1.26 -1.94 1.84
C SER A 52 0.06 -1.22 1.58
N PHE A 53 0.32 -0.10 2.27
CA PHE A 53 1.55 0.70 2.12
C PHE A 53 2.81 -0.11 2.44
N SER A 54 2.85 -0.74 3.61
CA SER A 54 4.02 -1.54 4.02
C SER A 54 4.15 -2.83 3.21
N GLY A 55 3.03 -3.45 2.80
CA GLY A 55 3.05 -4.60 1.91
C GLY A 55 3.61 -4.28 0.53
N LEU A 56 3.16 -3.20 -0.11
CA LEU A 56 3.67 -2.79 -1.42
C LEU A 56 5.11 -2.29 -1.34
N SER A 57 5.51 -1.56 -0.30
CA SER A 57 6.92 -1.21 -0.09
C SER A 57 7.84 -2.43 -0.05
N PHE A 58 7.39 -3.54 0.56
CA PHE A 58 8.10 -4.82 0.50
C PHE A 58 8.18 -5.37 -0.93
N PHE A 59 7.07 -5.43 -1.67
CA PHE A 59 7.07 -5.96 -3.04
C PHE A 59 7.87 -5.10 -4.02
N GLU A 60 7.87 -3.78 -3.84
CA GLU A 60 8.71 -2.86 -4.59
C GLU A 60 10.20 -3.11 -4.33
N SER A 61 10.56 -3.36 -3.07
CA SER A 61 11.93 -3.75 -2.71
C SER A 61 12.32 -5.10 -3.31
N GLU A 62 11.38 -6.05 -3.40
CA GLU A 62 11.60 -7.33 -4.09
C GLU A 62 11.78 -7.16 -5.61
N LEU A 63 11.07 -6.23 -6.24
CA LEU A 63 11.27 -5.89 -7.65
C LEU A 63 12.67 -5.32 -7.88
N ILE A 64 13.16 -4.45 -6.99
CA ILE A 64 14.54 -3.95 -7.00
C ILE A 64 15.53 -5.11 -6.83
N ARG A 65 15.30 -5.98 -5.84
CA ARG A 65 16.16 -7.16 -5.56
C ARG A 65 16.27 -8.09 -6.78
N LYS A 66 15.20 -8.24 -7.56
CA LYS A 66 15.17 -9.05 -8.80
C LYS A 66 15.83 -8.35 -10.00
N GLY A 67 16.48 -7.21 -9.80
CA GLY A 67 17.21 -6.46 -10.83
C GLY A 67 16.32 -5.54 -11.69
N GLY A 68 15.06 -5.35 -11.29
CA GLY A 68 14.13 -4.43 -11.94
C GLY A 68 14.30 -2.99 -11.47
N LYS A 69 13.63 -2.06 -12.17
CA LYS A 69 13.31 -0.74 -11.64
C LYS A 69 11.90 -0.81 -11.05
N ALA A 70 11.75 -0.55 -9.76
CA ALA A 70 10.44 -0.48 -9.14
C ALA A 70 9.88 0.95 -9.28
N ASP A 71 8.85 1.09 -10.11
CA ASP A 71 7.95 2.24 -9.99
C ASP A 71 7.07 2.00 -8.75
N PRO A 72 6.73 3.03 -7.96
CA PRO A 72 5.76 2.89 -6.88
C PRO A 72 4.45 2.27 -7.40
N LEU A 73 3.93 1.29 -6.66
CA LEU A 73 2.70 0.57 -6.95
C LEU A 73 1.54 1.23 -6.20
N SER A 74 0.33 1.11 -6.74
CA SER A 74 -0.84 1.75 -6.16
C SER A 74 -1.37 1.02 -4.92
N GLU A 75 -1.17 1.61 -3.75
CA GLU A 75 -1.76 1.15 -2.49
C GLU A 75 -3.28 1.23 -2.53
N MET A 76 -3.80 2.30 -3.13
CA MET A 76 -5.24 2.54 -3.18
C MET A 76 -5.95 1.58 -4.13
N PHE A 77 -5.28 1.07 -5.17
CA PHE A 77 -5.84 0.00 -5.99
C PHE A 77 -6.06 -1.26 -5.14
N VAL A 78 -5.06 -1.61 -4.31
CA VAL A 78 -5.15 -2.76 -3.40
C VAL A 78 -6.21 -2.55 -2.33
N VAL A 79 -6.26 -1.35 -1.73
CA VAL A 79 -7.28 -0.97 -0.74
C VAL A 79 -8.67 -1.06 -1.34
N ARG A 80 -8.89 -0.46 -2.52
CA ARG A 80 -10.17 -0.49 -3.22
C ARG A 80 -10.63 -1.94 -3.46
N LYS A 81 -9.77 -2.77 -4.05
CA LYS A 81 -10.13 -4.18 -4.33
C LYS A 81 -10.39 -4.96 -3.06
N SER A 82 -9.68 -4.65 -1.98
CA SER A 82 -9.94 -5.24 -0.68
C SER A 82 -11.26 -4.78 -0.09
N TYR A 83 -11.66 -3.51 -0.23
CA TYR A 83 -12.96 -3.01 0.24
C TYR A 83 -14.14 -3.60 -0.52
N GLU A 84 -14.03 -3.73 -1.85
CA GLU A 84 -15.03 -4.44 -2.67
C GLU A 84 -15.28 -5.88 -2.14
N ASN A 85 -14.20 -6.60 -1.83
CA ASN A 85 -14.29 -7.98 -1.34
C ASN A 85 -14.70 -8.08 0.13
N LYS A 86 -14.23 -7.16 0.98
CA LYS A 86 -14.67 -7.07 2.38
C LYS A 86 -16.16 -6.77 2.46
N ALA A 87 -16.69 -5.90 1.59
CA ALA A 87 -18.11 -5.61 1.55
C ALA A 87 -18.94 -6.86 1.19
N ASP A 88 -18.55 -7.60 0.14
CA ASP A 88 -19.21 -8.85 -0.25
C ASP A 88 -19.12 -9.91 0.86
N LYS A 89 -17.94 -10.11 1.45
CA LYS A 89 -17.75 -11.04 2.56
C LYS A 89 -18.56 -10.64 3.79
N PHE A 90 -18.62 -9.35 4.12
CA PHE A 90 -19.35 -8.84 5.28
C PHE A 90 -20.85 -9.13 5.18
N ILE A 91 -21.45 -8.89 4.02
CA ILE A 91 -22.86 -9.23 3.76
C ILE A 91 -23.08 -10.74 3.78
N ARG A 92 -22.20 -11.53 3.14
CA ARG A 92 -22.32 -13.01 3.10
C ARG A 92 -22.19 -13.66 4.47
N MET A 93 -21.50 -13.01 5.40
CA MET A 93 -21.29 -13.49 6.76
C MET A 93 -22.29 -12.87 7.75
N ASP A 94 -23.40 -12.29 7.28
CA ASP A 94 -24.43 -11.65 8.10
C ASP A 94 -23.86 -10.58 9.06
N GLY A 95 -22.82 -9.87 8.64
CA GLY A 95 -22.15 -8.86 9.47
C GLY A 95 -21.29 -9.41 10.61
N LYS A 96 -21.07 -10.73 10.69
CA LYS A 96 -20.33 -11.37 11.78
C LYS A 96 -18.81 -11.33 11.64
N ILE A 97 -18.31 -10.62 10.64
CA ILE A 97 -16.90 -10.34 10.46
C ILE A 97 -16.67 -8.84 10.57
N ASN A 98 -15.42 -8.43 10.78
CA ASN A 98 -15.09 -7.02 10.80
C ASN A 98 -15.24 -6.38 9.41
N PHE A 99 -15.90 -5.21 9.34
CA PHE A 99 -15.85 -4.31 8.19
C PHE A 99 -15.09 -3.05 8.63
N GLY A 100 -13.84 -2.95 8.20
CA GLY A 100 -12.86 -1.96 8.66
C GLY A 100 -11.87 -1.63 7.56
N GLU A 101 -11.18 -0.49 7.71
CA GLU A 101 -10.09 -0.10 6.82
C GLU A 101 -8.90 -1.05 6.87
N GLY A 102 -8.63 -1.59 8.06
CA GLY A 102 -7.51 -2.48 8.34
C GLY A 102 -7.58 -3.78 7.55
N GLY A 103 -6.41 -4.33 7.22
CA GLY A 103 -6.21 -5.57 6.47
C GLY A 103 -4.93 -6.24 6.93
N ALA A 104 -4.48 -7.24 6.18
CA ALA A 104 -3.31 -8.05 6.52
C ALA A 104 -2.43 -8.30 5.29
N PHE A 105 -1.18 -8.71 5.52
CA PHE A 105 -0.21 -8.90 4.44
C PHE A 105 -0.58 -9.98 3.43
N HIS A 106 -1.47 -10.91 3.77
CA HIS A 106 -2.00 -11.89 2.82
C HIS A 106 -3.04 -11.31 1.85
N ASP A 107 -3.63 -10.15 2.16
CA ASP A 107 -4.57 -9.47 1.26
C ASP A 107 -3.86 -9.03 -0.02
N ILE A 108 -2.61 -8.58 0.06
CA ILE A 108 -1.88 -8.04 -1.09
C ILE A 108 -1.58 -9.13 -2.14
N PRO A 109 -0.98 -10.30 -1.79
CA PRO A 109 -0.84 -11.39 -2.74
C PRO A 109 -2.16 -11.87 -3.32
N TRP A 110 -3.19 -11.92 -2.50
CA TRP A 110 -4.51 -12.33 -2.95
C TRP A 110 -5.08 -11.32 -3.97
N VAL A 111 -4.99 -10.03 -3.70
CA VAL A 111 -5.43 -8.98 -4.64
C VAL A 111 -4.62 -9.03 -5.93
N ILE A 112 -3.30 -9.11 -5.86
CA ILE A 112 -2.44 -9.16 -7.06
C ILE A 112 -2.76 -10.39 -7.91
N LYS A 113 -3.02 -11.54 -7.29
CA LYS A 113 -3.37 -12.78 -8.00
C LYS A 113 -4.73 -12.70 -8.70
N ASN A 114 -5.72 -12.07 -8.08
CA ASN A 114 -7.10 -12.03 -8.61
C ASN A 114 -7.36 -10.83 -9.53
N TYR A 115 -6.74 -9.69 -9.23
CA TYR A 115 -7.02 -8.40 -9.87
C TYR A 115 -5.81 -7.74 -10.49
N GLY A 116 -4.59 -8.21 -10.22
CA GLY A 116 -3.35 -7.58 -10.68
C GLY A 116 -2.94 -6.38 -9.82
N ILE A 117 -2.14 -5.50 -10.41
CA ILE A 117 -1.68 -4.26 -9.77
C ILE A 117 -1.51 -3.18 -10.83
N VAL A 118 -1.41 -1.93 -10.40
CA VAL A 118 -1.15 -0.79 -11.29
C VAL A 118 -0.07 0.12 -10.68
N PRO A 119 0.66 0.90 -11.49
CA PRO A 119 1.53 1.96 -10.98
C PRO A 119 0.73 2.99 -10.17
N TYR A 120 1.36 3.58 -9.16
CA TYR A 120 0.80 4.68 -8.37
C TYR A 120 0.28 5.84 -9.25
N GLU A 121 1.05 6.24 -10.27
CA GLU A 121 0.66 7.33 -11.17
C GLU A 121 -0.61 7.04 -11.99
N VAL A 122 -0.92 5.76 -12.22
CA VAL A 122 -2.14 5.35 -12.93
C VAL A 122 -3.36 5.42 -12.02
N TYR A 123 -3.18 5.13 -10.73
CA TYR A 123 -4.24 5.17 -9.74
C TYR A 123 -3.69 5.56 -8.38
N SER A 124 -3.66 6.86 -8.07
CA SER A 124 -3.24 7.30 -6.73
C SER A 124 -4.32 7.03 -5.68
N GLY A 125 -5.58 7.06 -6.09
CA GLY A 125 -6.73 7.04 -5.17
C GLY A 125 -6.96 8.36 -4.42
N LEU A 126 -6.14 9.38 -4.66
CA LEU A 126 -6.43 10.75 -4.25
C LEU A 126 -7.47 11.33 -5.21
N ASN A 127 -8.57 11.86 -4.67
CA ASN A 127 -9.61 12.51 -5.46
C ASN A 127 -9.83 13.94 -4.95
N ALA A 128 -9.29 14.92 -5.68
CA ALA A 128 -9.33 16.34 -5.34
C ALA A 128 -8.72 16.69 -3.96
N THR A 129 -7.79 15.87 -3.46
CA THR A 129 -7.03 16.11 -2.22
C THR A 129 -5.53 15.85 -2.43
N ASP A 130 -4.69 16.46 -1.59
CA ASP A 130 -3.22 16.28 -1.63
C ASP A 130 -2.71 15.25 -0.60
N ALA A 131 -3.60 14.78 0.28
CA ALA A 131 -3.30 13.77 1.29
C ALA A 131 -4.50 12.85 1.51
N TYR A 132 -4.24 11.62 1.92
CA TYR A 132 -5.29 10.67 2.25
C TYR A 132 -5.93 11.01 3.60
N ASP A 133 -7.26 11.11 3.59
CA ASP A 133 -8.09 11.19 4.79
C ASP A 133 -9.35 10.35 4.53
N HIS A 134 -9.42 9.18 5.17
CA HIS A 134 -10.56 8.27 5.01
C HIS A 134 -11.64 8.49 6.07
N SER A 135 -11.52 9.52 6.92
CA SER A 135 -12.44 9.72 8.04
C SER A 135 -13.89 9.83 7.59
N GLU A 136 -14.19 10.70 6.60
CA GLU A 136 -15.54 10.81 6.05
C GLU A 136 -15.90 9.61 5.16
N PHE A 137 -14.99 9.26 4.25
CA PHE A 137 -15.17 8.17 3.30
C PHE A 137 -15.60 6.87 3.98
N PHE A 138 -14.87 6.47 5.04
CA PHE A 138 -15.12 5.21 5.71
C PHE A 138 -16.43 5.24 6.51
N GLU A 139 -16.80 6.37 7.12
CA GLU A 139 -18.10 6.51 7.79
C GLU A 139 -19.26 6.38 6.80
N VAL A 140 -19.16 6.98 5.61
CA VAL A 140 -20.17 6.85 4.55
C VAL A 140 -20.25 5.41 4.04
N LEU A 141 -19.11 4.79 3.76
CA LEU A 141 -19.03 3.41 3.30
C LEU A 141 -19.60 2.44 4.33
N ASN A 142 -19.19 2.55 5.59
CA ASN A 142 -19.67 1.71 6.68
C ASN A 142 -21.17 1.92 6.92
N GLY A 143 -21.66 3.16 6.93
CA GLY A 143 -23.08 3.47 7.06
C GLY A 143 -23.93 2.78 5.98
N ALA A 144 -23.47 2.78 4.73
CA ALA A 144 -24.12 2.05 3.64
C ALA A 144 -24.14 0.53 3.90
N MET A 145 -23.04 -0.06 4.37
CA MET A 145 -22.97 -1.48 4.72
C MET A 145 -23.91 -1.86 5.87
N GLN A 146 -23.99 -1.03 6.91
CA GLN A 146 -24.92 -1.26 8.03
C GLN A 146 -26.39 -1.19 7.58
N GLY A 147 -26.71 -0.25 6.68
CA GLY A 147 -28.03 -0.17 6.05
C GLY A 147 -28.39 -1.44 5.27
N LEU A 148 -27.43 -1.98 4.51
CA LEU A 148 -27.60 -3.23 3.77
C LEU A 148 -27.80 -4.44 4.69
N LEU A 149 -27.06 -4.53 5.80
CA LEU A 149 -27.27 -5.59 6.78
C LEU A 149 -28.67 -5.54 7.40
N LYS A 150 -29.14 -4.34 7.76
CA LYS A 150 -30.51 -4.18 8.25
C LYS A 150 -31.54 -4.62 7.22
N ALA A 151 -31.32 -4.33 5.93
CA ALA A 151 -32.19 -4.77 4.86
C ALA A 151 -32.15 -6.28 4.65
N LEU A 152 -30.98 -6.92 4.80
CA LEU A 152 -30.79 -8.37 4.68
C LEU A 152 -31.57 -9.16 5.73
N GLY A 153 -31.75 -8.61 6.94
CA GLY A 153 -32.57 -9.22 7.98
C GLY A 153 -34.07 -9.33 7.65
N ASN A 154 -34.53 -8.75 6.55
CA ASN A 154 -35.90 -8.91 6.07
C ASN A 154 -36.04 -10.20 5.23
N ASN A 155 -37.17 -10.89 5.35
CA ASN A 155 -37.44 -12.20 4.72
C ASN A 155 -37.31 -12.27 3.18
N ASN A 156 -37.11 -11.13 2.50
CA ASN A 156 -37.06 -11.03 1.03
C ASN A 156 -35.63 -10.94 0.46
N GLY A 157 -34.60 -10.97 1.32
CA GLY A 157 -33.21 -10.76 0.91
C GLY A 157 -32.94 -9.35 0.36
N ILE A 158 -31.78 -9.17 -0.28
CA ILE A 158 -31.37 -7.91 -0.91
C ILE A 158 -31.13 -8.09 -2.41
N SER A 159 -31.38 -7.04 -3.19
CA SER A 159 -31.14 -7.03 -4.65
C SER A 159 -29.64 -7.10 -5.00
N SER A 160 -29.27 -7.40 -6.24
CA SER A 160 -27.87 -7.30 -6.70
C SER A 160 -27.35 -5.87 -6.84
N ASN A 161 -28.23 -4.86 -6.81
CA ASN A 161 -27.89 -3.46 -7.08
C ASN A 161 -26.99 -2.84 -6.01
N TRP A 162 -26.96 -3.41 -4.81
CA TRP A 162 -26.13 -2.89 -3.72
C TRP A 162 -24.63 -2.86 -4.10
N LYS A 163 -24.16 -3.81 -4.92
CA LYS A 163 -22.76 -3.85 -5.38
C LYS A 163 -22.40 -2.62 -6.20
N SER A 164 -23.30 -2.20 -7.10
CA SER A 164 -23.12 -0.97 -7.86
C SER A 164 -23.18 0.27 -6.97
N GLY A 165 -24.07 0.27 -5.96
CA GLY A 165 -24.16 1.34 -4.97
C GLY A 165 -22.86 1.51 -4.17
N ILE A 166 -22.30 0.41 -3.65
CA ILE A 166 -21.02 0.43 -2.93
C ILE A 166 -19.87 0.85 -3.85
N ASN A 167 -19.80 0.33 -5.07
CA ASN A 167 -18.79 0.78 -6.05
C ASN A 167 -18.92 2.27 -6.39
N GLY A 168 -20.13 2.83 -6.40
CA GLY A 168 -20.34 4.26 -6.59
C GLY A 168 -19.73 5.10 -5.47
N ILE A 169 -19.83 4.64 -4.21
CA ILE A 169 -19.14 5.27 -3.07
C ILE A 169 -17.62 5.18 -3.26
N LEU A 170 -17.10 3.99 -3.59
CA LEU A 170 -15.66 3.81 -3.83
C LEU A 170 -15.16 4.70 -4.99
N ASP A 171 -15.91 4.81 -6.09
CA ASP A 171 -15.59 5.68 -7.22
C ASP A 171 -15.55 7.16 -6.82
N ALA A 172 -16.49 7.58 -5.97
CA ALA A 172 -16.59 8.96 -5.52
C ALA A 172 -15.40 9.38 -4.64
N TYR A 173 -14.88 8.49 -3.81
CA TYR A 173 -13.80 8.84 -2.86
C TYR A 173 -12.40 8.42 -3.34
N LEU A 174 -12.27 7.28 -4.01
CA LEU A 174 -10.98 6.73 -4.45
C LEU A 174 -10.77 6.88 -5.96
N GLY A 175 -11.74 7.43 -6.70
CA GLY A 175 -11.69 7.44 -8.16
C GLY A 175 -12.08 6.10 -8.78
N LYS A 176 -12.39 6.13 -10.08
CA LYS A 176 -12.97 5.00 -10.81
C LYS A 176 -12.03 3.80 -10.91
N ASP A 177 -12.62 2.61 -10.81
CA ASP A 177 -11.88 1.36 -11.01
C ASP A 177 -11.18 1.29 -12.38
N ILE A 178 -9.93 0.81 -12.38
CA ILE A 178 -9.10 0.74 -13.58
C ILE A 178 -9.19 -0.66 -14.21
N LYS A 179 -9.65 -0.71 -15.46
CA LYS A 179 -9.72 -1.96 -16.25
C LYS A 179 -8.58 -2.08 -17.27
N GLU A 180 -8.20 -0.95 -17.85
CA GLU A 180 -7.12 -0.81 -18.79
C GLU A 180 -6.46 0.55 -18.62
N PHE A 181 -5.17 0.62 -18.92
CA PHE A 181 -4.37 1.84 -18.84
C PHE A 181 -3.18 1.77 -19.80
N GLU A 182 -2.61 2.92 -20.08
CA GLU A 182 -1.34 3.02 -20.81
C GLU A 182 -0.22 3.33 -19.81
N TRP A 183 0.89 2.61 -19.90
CA TRP A 183 2.08 2.85 -19.10
C TRP A 183 3.32 2.75 -19.96
N LYS A 184 4.11 3.82 -20.00
CA LYS A 184 5.38 3.90 -20.76
C LYS A 184 5.22 3.46 -22.23
N GLY A 185 4.16 3.93 -22.89
CA GLY A 185 3.87 3.67 -24.31
C GLY A 185 3.29 2.28 -24.62
N LYS A 186 2.86 1.52 -23.61
CA LYS A 186 2.21 0.21 -23.80
C LYS A 186 0.91 0.12 -23.02
N LYS A 187 -0.10 -0.49 -23.66
CA LYS A 187 -1.41 -0.76 -23.04
C LYS A 187 -1.34 -2.01 -22.14
N TYR A 188 -1.94 -1.91 -20.96
CA TYR A 188 -2.02 -2.98 -19.97
C TYR A 188 -3.44 -3.08 -19.38
N THR A 189 -3.81 -4.28 -18.96
CA THR A 189 -4.70 -4.48 -17.81
C THR A 189 -3.87 -4.64 -16.53
N PRO A 190 -4.45 -4.44 -15.34
CA PRO A 190 -3.72 -4.64 -14.09
C PRO A 190 -3.04 -6.02 -13.96
N GLN A 191 -3.68 -7.10 -14.44
CA GLN A 191 -3.07 -8.45 -14.41
C GLN A 191 -1.88 -8.57 -15.36
N THR A 192 -1.99 -8.02 -16.58
CA THR A 192 -0.87 -8.05 -17.54
C THR A 192 0.30 -7.18 -17.07
N TYR A 193 0.05 -6.09 -16.35
CA TYR A 193 1.09 -5.27 -15.76
C TYR A 193 1.82 -6.01 -14.63
N ALA A 194 1.08 -6.59 -13.68
CA ALA A 194 1.65 -7.42 -12.60
C ALA A 194 2.57 -8.52 -13.14
N SER A 195 2.13 -9.20 -14.20
CA SER A 195 2.91 -10.23 -14.90
C SER A 195 4.16 -9.65 -15.55
N SER A 196 4.06 -8.47 -16.18
CA SER A 196 5.16 -7.83 -16.89
C SER A 196 6.29 -7.34 -15.99
N ILE A 197 5.99 -6.98 -14.74
CA ILE A 197 6.98 -6.57 -13.75
C ILE A 197 7.58 -7.77 -12.99
N GLY A 198 7.11 -8.99 -13.25
CA GLY A 198 7.72 -10.21 -12.73
C GLY A 198 7.37 -10.54 -11.26
N LEU A 199 6.25 -10.01 -10.76
CA LEU A 199 5.71 -10.41 -9.46
C LEU A 199 5.05 -11.80 -9.58
N ASN A 200 5.56 -12.78 -8.85
CA ASN A 200 4.92 -14.07 -8.65
C ASN A 200 4.53 -14.22 -7.19
N MET A 201 3.22 -14.22 -6.92
CA MET A 201 2.72 -14.26 -5.54
C MET A 201 2.95 -15.61 -4.84
N ASP A 202 3.23 -16.67 -5.60
CA ASP A 202 3.53 -17.99 -5.04
C ASP A 202 4.97 -18.08 -4.48
N ASP A 203 5.82 -17.07 -4.70
CA ASP A 203 7.19 -16.98 -4.15
C ASP A 203 7.21 -16.53 -2.67
N TYR A 204 6.08 -16.06 -2.13
CA TYR A 204 6.01 -15.42 -0.81
C TYR A 204 5.17 -16.22 0.18
N VAL A 205 5.66 -16.33 1.42
CA VAL A 205 4.99 -17.04 2.51
C VAL A 205 4.87 -16.16 3.75
N SER A 206 3.75 -16.29 4.47
CA SER A 206 3.58 -15.68 5.78
C SER A 206 4.04 -16.64 6.86
N LEU A 207 4.83 -16.14 7.81
CA LEU A 207 5.33 -16.89 8.95
C LEU A 207 4.82 -16.26 10.24
N THR A 208 4.56 -17.10 11.24
CA THR A 208 4.17 -16.68 12.59
C THR A 208 4.76 -17.62 13.64
N SER A 209 4.66 -17.26 14.92
CA SER A 209 5.22 -18.03 16.03
C SER A 209 4.31 -17.95 17.26
N PHE A 210 3.49 -18.98 17.46
CA PHE A 210 2.61 -19.13 18.62
C PHE A 210 2.74 -20.53 19.22
N THR A 211 2.37 -20.67 20.50
CA THR A 211 2.45 -21.94 21.26
C THR A 211 1.13 -22.71 21.33
N ASN A 212 0.02 -22.14 20.84
CA ASN A 212 -1.31 -22.76 20.83
C ASN A 212 -1.61 -23.56 19.54
N HIS A 213 -0.65 -23.70 18.64
CA HIS A 213 -0.73 -24.52 17.42
C HIS A 213 0.52 -25.39 17.29
N ALA A 214 0.41 -26.51 16.58
CA ALA A 214 1.57 -27.36 16.29
C ALA A 214 2.60 -26.59 15.43
N PRO A 215 3.90 -26.65 15.76
CA PRO A 215 4.93 -25.98 14.98
C PRO A 215 5.02 -26.55 13.57
N TYR A 216 5.46 -25.73 12.61
CA TYR A 216 5.66 -26.10 11.19
C TYR A 216 4.40 -26.57 10.45
N SER A 217 3.21 -26.22 10.93
CA SER A 217 1.95 -26.47 10.24
C SER A 217 1.55 -25.29 9.34
N LYS A 218 0.74 -25.56 8.30
CA LYS A 218 0.14 -24.48 7.50
C LYS A 218 -0.94 -23.78 8.33
N CYS A 219 -0.88 -22.46 8.40
CA CYS A 219 -1.99 -21.65 8.91
C CYS A 219 -3.25 -21.91 8.04
N GLN A 220 -4.40 -22.09 8.68
CA GLN A 220 -5.70 -22.24 8.03
C GLN A 220 -6.35 -20.88 7.79
#